data_AF-A0AAE4YB86-F1
#
_entry.id   AF-A0AAE4YB86-F1
#
_cell.length_a   1.000
_cell.length_b   1.000
_cell.length_c   1.000
_cell.angle_alpha   90.00
_cell.angle_beta   90.00
_cell.angle_gamma   90.00
#
_symmetry.space_group_name_H-M   'P 1'
#
loop_
_entity.id
_entity.type
_entity.pdbx_description
1 polymer ?
#
loop_
_entity_poly.entity_id
_entity_poly.type
_entity_poly.pdbx_seq_one_letter_code
_entity_poly.pdbx_strand_id
1 'polypeptide(L)'
;MTQQGQGRLWATFDNFDAERRGFDPLRLSQTAAGFAQVHVQTAANDWYLNPDLAEALRLTPGQGRALGISMGAFGAILFAGALGTEEVILVSPRFPAPLGWPKRAKVYAAAPPEGWEALLEEATATLPGGVILFDPHHKDDKAATRWLMARNPRLCAVAVPFADHPATRLFRETETWGPLQRLMLSEPLATLPAAIAGLRRQVRRKSPSYAVKTGSASPR
;
A
#
# COMPACT_ATOMS: atom_id res chain seq x y z
N MET A 1 13.05 -1.21 -35.79
CA MET A 1 11.92 -0.74 -34.96
C MET A 1 11.74 -1.73 -33.83
N THR A 2 12.33 -1.44 -32.68
CA THR A 2 12.24 -2.27 -31.47
C THR A 2 10.82 -2.15 -30.94
N GLN A 3 10.07 -3.26 -30.90
CA GLN A 3 8.78 -3.29 -30.21
C GLN A 3 9.03 -2.87 -28.76
N GLN A 4 8.55 -1.69 -28.38
CA GLN A 4 8.38 -1.33 -26.98
C GLN A 4 7.41 -2.36 -26.40
N GLY A 5 7.91 -3.22 -25.50
CA GLY A 5 7.04 -4.13 -24.77
C GLY A 5 5.96 -3.31 -24.08
N GLN A 6 4.71 -3.52 -24.46
CA GLN A 6 3.51 -2.96 -23.84
C GLN A 6 3.32 -3.60 -22.45
N GLY A 7 4.32 -3.45 -21.57
CA GLY A 7 4.32 -4.00 -20.22
C GLY A 7 3.46 -3.13 -19.32
N ARG A 8 2.56 -3.76 -18.57
CA ARG A 8 1.80 -3.09 -17.52
C ARG A 8 2.77 -2.46 -16.50
N LEU A 9 2.42 -1.31 -15.95
CA LEU A 9 3.18 -0.60 -14.93
C LEU A 9 2.94 -1.21 -13.55
N TRP A 10 4.02 -1.42 -12.81
CA TRP A 10 4.02 -1.71 -11.39
C TRP A 10 4.70 -0.55 -10.65
N ALA A 11 3.89 0.38 -10.18
CA ALA A 11 4.36 1.51 -9.39
C ALA A 11 4.36 1.15 -7.90
N THR A 12 5.44 1.49 -7.19
CA THR A 12 5.57 1.23 -5.77
C THR A 12 6.05 2.46 -5.03
N PHE A 13 5.60 2.61 -3.79
CA PHE A 13 5.92 3.72 -2.91
C PHE A 13 6.59 3.16 -1.66
N ASP A 14 7.63 3.83 -1.20
CA ASP A 14 8.35 3.43 0.00
C ASP A 14 7.53 3.57 1.30
N ASN A 15 8.07 3.04 2.40
CA ASN A 15 7.36 3.02 3.67
C ASN A 15 7.98 4.02 4.64
N PHE A 16 7.21 4.39 5.66
CA PHE A 16 7.77 5.14 6.78
C PHE A 16 8.94 4.38 7.39
N ASP A 17 10.05 5.08 7.60
CA ASP A 17 11.21 4.58 8.34
C ASP A 17 11.64 5.62 9.38
N ALA A 18 11.59 5.24 10.67
CA ALA A 18 11.95 6.12 11.77
C ALA A 18 13.43 6.51 11.76
N GLU A 19 14.29 5.65 11.19
CA GLU A 19 15.74 5.84 11.15
C GLU A 19 16.23 6.41 9.82
N ARG A 20 15.31 6.85 8.96
CA ARG A 20 15.60 7.30 7.60
C ARG A 20 16.66 8.38 7.54
N ARG A 21 17.66 8.17 6.69
CA ARG A 21 18.77 9.11 6.41
C ARG A 21 19.00 9.21 4.91
N GLY A 22 18.11 9.91 4.21
CA GLY A 22 18.16 10.04 2.75
C GLY A 22 17.51 8.86 2.03
N PHE A 23 17.96 8.58 0.81
CA PHE A 23 17.43 7.50 -0.03
C PHE A 23 18.07 6.16 0.33
N ASP A 24 17.25 5.14 0.51
CA ASP A 24 17.71 3.75 0.63
C ASP A 24 18.28 3.23 -0.70
N PRO A 25 19.19 2.24 -0.67
CA PRO A 25 19.60 1.53 -1.86
C PRO A 25 18.39 0.97 -2.62
N LEU A 26 18.32 1.23 -3.92
CA LEU A 26 17.22 0.81 -4.77
C LEU A 26 17.07 -0.72 -4.75
N ARG A 27 15.88 -1.21 -4.41
CA ARG A 27 15.52 -2.63 -4.49
C ARG A 27 14.32 -2.81 -5.41
N LEU A 28 14.57 -3.15 -6.66
CA LEU A 28 13.50 -3.47 -7.61
C LEU A 28 12.84 -4.80 -7.25
N SER A 29 11.54 -4.89 -7.53
CA SER A 29 10.77 -6.09 -7.27
C SER A 29 11.15 -7.16 -8.31
N GLN A 30 11.82 -8.22 -7.87
CA GLN A 30 12.09 -9.40 -8.72
C GLN A 30 10.80 -10.06 -9.20
N THR A 31 9.70 -9.92 -8.44
CA THR A 31 8.39 -10.50 -8.80
C THR A 31 7.70 -9.78 -9.95
N ALA A 32 8.13 -8.56 -10.30
CA ALA A 32 7.57 -7.77 -11.40
C ALA A 32 8.31 -7.99 -12.73
N ALA A 33 8.96 -9.15 -12.91
CA ALA A 33 9.56 -9.55 -14.18
C ALA A 33 8.48 -9.51 -15.30
N GLY A 34 8.74 -8.74 -16.36
CA GLY A 34 7.79 -8.50 -17.45
C GLY A 34 6.89 -7.26 -17.30
N PHE A 35 7.02 -6.50 -16.21
CA PHE A 35 6.33 -5.23 -15.98
C PHE A 35 7.32 -4.07 -16.05
N ALA A 36 6.85 -2.91 -16.54
CA ALA A 36 7.55 -1.67 -16.30
C ALA A 36 7.48 -1.35 -14.79
N GLN A 37 8.58 -0.91 -14.18
CA GLN A 37 8.63 -0.63 -12.75
C GLN A 37 8.97 0.83 -12.50
N VAL A 38 8.17 1.46 -11.65
CA VAL A 38 8.48 2.76 -11.04
C VAL A 38 8.51 2.54 -9.53
N HIS A 39 9.58 2.99 -8.88
CA HIS A 39 9.69 2.99 -7.43
C HIS A 39 9.95 4.43 -6.97
N VAL A 40 9.04 4.95 -6.16
CA VAL A 40 9.12 6.31 -5.61
C VAL A 40 9.65 6.21 -4.18
N GLN A 41 10.81 6.82 -3.96
CA GLN A 41 11.46 6.94 -2.66
C GLN A 41 11.51 8.40 -2.23
N THR A 42 11.42 8.63 -0.93
CA THR A 42 11.60 9.96 -0.34
C THR A 42 12.93 10.05 0.41
N ALA A 43 13.52 11.23 0.54
CA ALA A 43 14.73 11.39 1.36
C ALA A 43 14.41 11.52 2.86
N ALA A 44 13.18 11.90 3.17
CA ALA A 44 12.62 12.07 4.52
C ALA A 44 11.17 11.55 4.56
N ASN A 45 10.59 11.34 5.74
CA ASN A 45 9.17 10.99 5.87
C ASN A 45 8.27 12.23 5.61
N ASP A 46 8.37 12.79 4.41
CA ASP A 46 7.68 14.01 3.93
C ASP A 46 6.30 13.72 3.33
N TRP A 47 5.88 12.45 3.36
CA TRP A 47 4.59 11.99 2.85
C TRP A 47 4.38 12.32 1.36
N TYR A 48 5.45 12.43 0.56
CA TYR A 48 5.34 12.73 -0.87
C TYR A 48 4.66 14.07 -1.20
N LEU A 49 4.66 15.02 -0.25
CA LEU A 49 4.01 16.33 -0.40
C LEU A 49 4.90 17.36 -1.13
N ASN A 50 5.92 16.90 -1.83
CA ASN A 50 6.82 17.72 -2.64
C ASN A 50 6.03 18.23 -3.87
N PRO A 51 6.01 19.55 -4.14
CA PRO A 51 5.16 20.14 -5.17
C PRO A 51 5.43 19.61 -6.58
N ASP A 52 6.70 19.30 -6.88
CA ASP A 52 7.15 18.94 -8.23
C ASP A 52 6.98 17.44 -8.53
N LEU A 53 6.64 16.62 -7.53
CA LEU A 53 6.58 15.17 -7.68
C LEU A 53 5.47 14.75 -8.66
N ALA A 54 4.33 15.43 -8.64
CA ALA A 54 3.23 15.14 -9.57
C ALA A 54 3.66 15.30 -11.04
N GLU A 55 4.41 16.37 -11.34
CA GLU A 55 4.91 16.63 -12.69
C GLU A 55 5.94 15.59 -13.11
N ALA A 56 6.87 15.23 -12.22
CA ALA A 56 7.87 14.21 -12.49
C ALA A 56 7.23 12.84 -12.81
N LEU A 57 6.19 12.43 -12.07
CA LEU A 57 5.54 11.12 -12.28
C LEU A 57 4.70 11.06 -13.56
N ARG A 58 4.23 12.20 -14.08
CA ARG A 58 3.54 12.27 -15.38
C ARG A 58 4.47 11.99 -16.56
N LEU A 59 5.78 12.01 -16.37
CA LEU A 59 6.77 11.63 -17.39
C LEU A 59 6.93 10.11 -17.52
N THR A 60 6.39 9.34 -16.57
CA THR A 60 6.45 7.87 -16.56
C THR A 60 5.06 7.23 -16.47
N PRO A 61 4.09 7.64 -17.31
CA PRO A 61 2.74 7.10 -17.21
C PRO A 61 2.70 5.66 -17.75
N GLY A 62 1.83 4.83 -17.18
CA GLY A 62 1.60 3.48 -17.67
C GLY A 62 0.38 2.83 -17.04
N GLN A 63 -0.39 2.12 -17.86
CA GLN A 63 -1.51 1.31 -17.40
C GLN A 63 -1.00 0.18 -16.49
N GLY A 64 -1.65 -0.04 -15.35
CA GLY A 64 -1.18 -1.02 -14.38
C GLY A 64 -1.63 -0.68 -12.96
N ARG A 65 -0.76 -0.95 -11.98
CA ARG A 65 -1.12 -0.85 -10.56
C ARG A 65 -0.13 -0.02 -9.78
N ALA A 66 -0.64 0.75 -8.82
CA ALA A 66 0.15 1.36 -7.76
C ALA A 66 -0.01 0.58 -6.45
N LEU A 67 1.10 0.13 -5.87
CA LEU A 67 1.16 -0.49 -4.54
C LEU A 67 1.78 0.48 -3.54
N GLY A 68 1.10 0.67 -2.42
CA GLY A 68 1.63 1.41 -1.28
C GLY A 68 1.38 0.69 0.04
N ILE A 69 2.38 0.69 0.93
CA ILE A 69 2.28 0.08 2.26
C ILE A 69 2.46 1.17 3.31
N SER A 70 1.59 1.23 4.32
CA SER A 70 1.65 2.24 5.39
C SER A 70 1.62 3.66 4.83
N MET A 71 2.69 4.44 5.02
CA MET A 71 2.91 5.75 4.40
C MET A 71 2.85 5.68 2.87
N GLY A 72 3.42 4.64 2.24
CA GLY A 72 3.41 4.50 0.80
C GLY A 72 2.02 4.40 0.20
N ALA A 73 1.02 3.96 0.98
CA ALA A 73 -0.37 3.96 0.53
C ALA A 73 -0.88 5.39 0.26
N PHE A 74 -0.41 6.39 1.00
CA PHE A 74 -0.72 7.79 0.76
C PHE A 74 -0.18 8.23 -0.62
N GLY A 75 1.10 7.96 -0.91
CA GLY A 75 1.69 8.24 -2.21
C GLY A 75 0.96 7.52 -3.36
N ALA A 76 0.64 6.24 -3.18
CA ALA A 76 -0.13 5.48 -4.17
C ALA A 76 -1.51 6.09 -4.45
N ILE A 77 -2.19 6.63 -3.43
CA ILE A 77 -3.48 7.32 -3.62
C ILE A 77 -3.26 8.62 -4.39
N LEU A 78 -2.34 9.47 -3.92
CA LEU A 78 -2.11 10.81 -4.49
C LEU A 78 -1.70 10.76 -5.97
N PHE A 79 -0.87 9.79 -6.34
CA PHE A 79 -0.19 9.79 -7.64
C PHE A 79 -0.67 8.71 -8.60
N ALA A 80 -1.68 7.91 -8.24
CA ALA A 80 -2.24 6.92 -9.16
C ALA A 80 -2.67 7.54 -10.51
N GLY A 81 -3.30 8.72 -10.46
CA GLY A 81 -3.71 9.46 -11.66
C GLY A 81 -2.54 10.03 -12.46
N ALA A 82 -1.52 10.58 -11.78
CA ALA A 82 -0.31 11.10 -12.43
C ALA A 82 0.47 9.99 -13.15
N LEU A 83 0.52 8.80 -12.56
CA LEU A 83 1.15 7.62 -13.12
C LEU A 83 0.30 6.91 -14.19
N GLY A 84 -0.96 7.32 -14.39
CA GLY A 84 -1.87 6.63 -15.31
C GLY A 84 -2.21 5.18 -14.89
N THR A 85 -2.01 4.82 -13.63
CA THR A 85 -2.36 3.49 -13.12
C THR A 85 -3.88 3.33 -13.03
N GLU A 86 -4.35 2.11 -13.27
CA GLU A 86 -5.77 1.79 -13.39
C GLU A 86 -6.35 1.22 -12.08
N GLU A 87 -5.49 0.80 -11.16
CA GLU A 87 -5.90 0.18 -9.91
C GLU A 87 -4.87 0.47 -8.81
N VAL A 88 -5.33 0.57 -7.56
CA VAL A 88 -4.43 0.68 -6.40
C VAL A 88 -4.51 -0.56 -5.51
N ILE A 89 -3.38 -0.89 -4.89
CA ILE A 89 -3.29 -1.86 -3.81
C ILE A 89 -2.71 -1.14 -2.61
N LEU A 90 -3.51 -1.00 -1.57
CA LEU A 90 -3.20 -0.25 -0.37
C LEU A 90 -3.06 -1.22 0.79
N VAL A 91 -1.91 -1.23 1.46
CA VAL A 91 -1.69 -2.10 2.62
C VAL A 91 -1.55 -1.24 3.87
N SER A 92 -2.46 -1.43 4.83
CA SER A 92 -2.49 -0.69 6.10
C SER A 92 -2.29 0.82 5.91
N PRO A 93 -3.15 1.50 5.13
CA PRO A 93 -2.93 2.90 4.78
C PRO A 93 -2.79 3.78 6.03
N ARG A 94 -1.84 4.71 5.98
CA ARG A 94 -1.64 5.74 7.00
C ARG A 94 -1.55 7.11 6.32
N PHE A 95 -1.84 8.17 7.08
CA PHE A 95 -1.91 9.55 6.59
C PHE A 95 -1.07 10.51 7.46
N PRO A 96 -0.64 11.66 6.92
CA PRO A 96 0.25 12.62 7.59
C PRO A 96 -0.20 13.16 8.95
N ALA A 97 -1.50 13.13 9.24
CA ALA A 97 -2.04 13.39 10.55
C ALA A 97 -3.33 12.58 10.76
N PRO A 98 -3.80 12.43 12.02
CA PRO A 98 -5.06 11.76 12.27
C PRO A 98 -6.21 12.52 11.62
N LEU A 99 -7.00 11.84 10.78
CA LEU A 99 -8.24 12.34 10.17
C LEU A 99 -9.40 12.37 11.17
N GLY A 100 -9.17 12.94 12.37
CA GLY A 100 -10.10 12.94 13.50
C GLY A 100 -10.05 11.69 14.40
N TRP A 101 -9.01 10.87 14.31
CA TRP A 101 -8.81 9.66 15.15
C TRP A 101 -7.75 9.91 16.24
N PRO A 102 -7.61 9.04 17.26
CA PRO A 102 -6.72 9.31 18.39
C PRO A 102 -5.29 9.64 17.96
N LYS A 103 -4.77 10.79 18.43
CA LYS A 103 -3.41 11.25 18.11
C LYS A 103 -2.37 10.22 18.54
N ARG A 104 -1.48 9.83 17.63
CA ARG A 104 -0.18 9.23 17.97
C ARG A 104 0.91 10.25 17.62
N ALA A 105 1.42 10.94 18.63
CA ALA A 105 2.30 12.11 18.51
C ALA A 105 3.72 11.83 17.99
N LYS A 106 4.11 10.57 17.77
CA LYS A 106 5.52 10.18 17.50
C LYS A 106 5.85 9.85 16.04
N VAL A 107 4.87 9.80 15.13
CA VAL A 107 5.07 9.31 13.75
C VAL A 107 5.24 10.45 12.73
N TYR A 108 4.94 11.69 13.10
CA TYR A 108 4.88 12.80 12.15
C TYR A 108 6.06 13.74 12.39
N ALA A 109 7.09 13.66 11.54
CA ALA A 109 8.32 14.43 11.68
C ALA A 109 8.11 15.94 11.47
N ALA A 110 7.08 16.31 10.71
CA ALA A 110 6.66 17.69 10.49
C ALA A 110 5.12 17.75 10.47
N ALA A 111 4.57 18.92 10.82
CA ALA A 111 3.16 19.18 10.57
C ALA A 111 2.93 19.16 9.05
N PRO A 112 1.90 18.44 8.55
CA PRO A 112 1.62 18.46 7.14
C PRO A 112 1.23 19.87 6.68
N PRO A 113 1.54 20.24 5.43
CA PRO A 113 1.13 21.52 4.86
C PRO A 113 -0.40 21.66 4.87
N GLU A 114 -0.87 22.90 4.94
CA GLU A 114 -2.29 23.22 4.82
C GLU A 114 -2.89 22.63 3.53
N GLY A 115 -4.10 22.07 3.63
CA GLY A 115 -4.84 21.54 2.47
C GLY A 115 -4.49 20.11 2.07
N TRP A 116 -3.58 19.42 2.76
CA TRP A 116 -3.26 18.02 2.46
C TRP A 116 -4.48 17.09 2.57
N GLU A 117 -5.43 17.37 3.46
CA GLU A 117 -6.68 16.61 3.60
C GLU A 117 -7.55 16.72 2.35
N ALA A 118 -7.68 17.93 1.80
CA ALA A 118 -8.47 18.18 0.60
C ALA A 118 -7.85 17.47 -0.60
N LEU A 119 -6.51 17.52 -0.71
CA LEU A 119 -5.76 16.78 -1.73
C LEU A 119 -6.01 15.26 -1.62
N LEU A 120 -5.94 14.70 -0.40
CA LEU A 120 -6.23 13.29 -0.18
C LEU A 120 -7.68 12.93 -0.52
N GLU A 121 -8.64 13.78 -0.17
CA GLU A 121 -10.05 13.56 -0.45
C GLU A 121 -10.33 13.53 -1.95
N GLU A 122 -9.81 14.50 -2.70
CA GLU A 122 -9.90 14.56 -4.16
C GLU A 122 -9.23 13.35 -4.83
N ALA A 123 -7.99 13.05 -4.44
CA ALA A 123 -7.27 11.89 -4.97
C ALA A 123 -8.04 10.60 -4.70
N THR A 124 -8.55 10.40 -3.48
CA THR A 124 -9.32 9.22 -3.11
C THR A 124 -10.59 9.09 -3.94
N ALA A 125 -11.36 10.17 -4.10
CA ALA A 125 -12.62 10.17 -4.84
C ALA A 125 -12.41 9.81 -6.33
N THR A 126 -11.28 10.23 -6.90
CA THR A 126 -10.95 10.02 -8.32
C THR A 126 -10.28 8.68 -8.60
N LEU A 127 -9.84 7.93 -7.57
CA LEU A 127 -9.21 6.62 -7.78
C LEU A 127 -10.09 5.67 -8.60
N PRO A 128 -9.53 4.98 -9.61
CA PRO A 128 -10.28 4.09 -10.50
C PRO A 128 -10.86 2.85 -9.81
N GLY A 129 -10.28 2.45 -8.68
CA GLY A 129 -10.67 1.29 -7.88
C GLY A 129 -9.45 0.65 -7.24
N GLY A 130 -9.65 -0.37 -6.40
CA GLY A 130 -8.51 -1.01 -5.77
C GLY A 130 -8.84 -1.95 -4.62
N VAL A 131 -7.79 -2.52 -4.03
CA VAL A 131 -7.87 -3.37 -2.83
C VAL A 131 -7.18 -2.71 -1.66
N ILE A 132 -7.81 -2.74 -0.48
CA ILE A 132 -7.22 -2.33 0.79
C ILE A 132 -6.99 -3.57 1.66
N LEU A 133 -5.74 -3.93 1.94
CA LEU A 133 -5.38 -4.95 2.92
C LEU A 133 -5.21 -4.28 4.28
N PHE A 134 -5.88 -4.77 5.31
CA PHE A 134 -5.84 -4.12 6.62
C PHE A 134 -6.03 -5.13 7.76
N ASP A 135 -5.47 -4.86 8.95
CA ASP A 135 -5.82 -5.62 10.15
C ASP A 135 -7.06 -5.03 10.82
N PRO A 136 -8.22 -5.72 10.85
CA PRO A 136 -9.43 -5.23 11.51
C PRO A 136 -9.29 -5.05 13.04
N HIS A 137 -8.26 -5.63 13.66
CA HIS A 137 -7.96 -5.45 15.09
C HIS A 137 -7.03 -4.26 15.35
N HIS A 138 -6.38 -3.71 14.33
CA HIS A 138 -5.60 -2.49 14.45
C HIS A 138 -6.51 -1.26 14.23
N LYS A 139 -6.63 -0.40 15.25
CA LYS A 139 -7.60 0.71 15.26
C LYS A 139 -7.39 1.68 14.10
N ASP A 140 -6.13 2.03 13.80
CA ASP A 140 -5.80 3.02 12.77
C ASP A 140 -6.10 2.46 11.36
N ASP A 141 -5.63 1.25 11.04
CA ASP A 141 -5.98 0.48 9.85
C ASP A 141 -7.49 0.43 9.59
N LYS A 142 -8.26 0.07 10.62
CA LYS A 142 -9.72 -0.01 10.52
C LYS A 142 -10.35 1.35 10.22
N ALA A 143 -9.85 2.40 10.84
CA ALA A 143 -10.36 3.75 10.65
C ALA A 143 -10.00 4.30 9.26
N ALA A 144 -8.74 4.14 8.83
CA ALA A 144 -8.25 4.50 7.49
C ALA A 144 -9.03 3.79 6.39
N THR A 145 -9.22 2.47 6.53
CA THR A 145 -9.98 1.67 5.57
C THR A 145 -11.42 2.17 5.43
N ARG A 146 -12.10 2.44 6.55
CA ARG A 146 -13.47 2.97 6.53
C ARG A 146 -13.57 4.34 5.87
N TRP A 147 -12.61 5.22 6.17
CA TRP A 147 -12.56 6.57 5.59
C TRP A 147 -12.41 6.52 4.08
N LEU A 148 -11.49 5.68 3.59
CA LEU A 148 -11.25 5.49 2.16
C LEU A 148 -12.48 4.93 1.46
N MET A 149 -13.08 3.87 1.99
CA MET A 149 -14.27 3.25 1.40
C MET A 149 -15.49 4.17 1.40
N ALA A 150 -15.64 5.05 2.39
CA ALA A 150 -16.71 6.03 2.43
C ALA A 150 -16.60 7.09 1.32
N ARG A 151 -15.38 7.35 0.83
CA ARG A 151 -15.09 8.33 -0.22
C ARG A 151 -14.96 7.72 -1.61
N ASN A 152 -14.64 6.43 -1.68
CA ASN A 152 -14.58 5.72 -2.94
C ASN A 152 -15.16 4.31 -2.82
N PRO A 153 -16.40 4.09 -3.31
CA PRO A 153 -17.07 2.79 -3.25
C PRO A 153 -16.44 1.72 -4.17
N ARG A 154 -15.51 2.10 -5.05
CA ARG A 154 -14.75 1.15 -5.90
C ARG A 154 -13.57 0.50 -5.18
N LEU A 155 -13.30 0.89 -3.94
CA LEU A 155 -12.29 0.27 -3.09
C LEU A 155 -12.88 -0.94 -2.34
N CYS A 156 -12.24 -2.09 -2.48
CA CYS A 156 -12.61 -3.33 -1.79
C CYS A 156 -11.65 -3.62 -0.64
N ALA A 157 -12.16 -3.84 0.56
CA ALA A 157 -11.32 -4.15 1.72
C ALA A 157 -11.15 -5.67 1.94
N VAL A 158 -9.92 -6.09 2.19
CA VAL A 158 -9.53 -7.46 2.54
C VAL A 158 -8.97 -7.47 3.95
N ALA A 159 -9.73 -8.05 4.87
CA ALA A 159 -9.29 -8.20 6.25
C ALA A 159 -8.19 -9.27 6.38
N VAL A 160 -7.10 -8.89 7.05
CA VAL A 160 -5.99 -9.76 7.47
C VAL A 160 -5.89 -9.71 9.00
N PRO A 161 -6.80 -10.38 9.73
CA PRO A 161 -6.85 -10.31 11.19
C PRO A 161 -5.51 -10.70 11.82
N PHE A 162 -5.12 -9.93 12.84
CA PHE A 162 -3.94 -10.18 13.67
C PHE A 162 -2.60 -10.01 12.95
N ALA A 163 -2.60 -9.55 11.70
CA ALA A 163 -1.38 -9.25 10.95
C ALA A 163 -0.63 -8.03 11.47
N ASP A 164 -1.20 -7.25 12.38
CA ASP A 164 -0.61 -5.98 12.84
C ASP A 164 -0.44 -4.95 11.71
N HIS A 165 0.29 -3.88 12.00
CA HIS A 165 0.68 -2.88 11.03
C HIS A 165 2.15 -3.05 10.58
N PRO A 166 2.44 -3.27 9.29
CA PRO A 166 1.49 -3.42 8.19
C PRO A 166 0.88 -4.83 8.11
N ALA A 167 -0.30 -4.92 7.48
CA ALA A 167 -1.09 -6.13 7.24
C ALA A 167 -0.45 -7.12 6.24
N THR A 168 0.89 -7.10 6.16
CA THR A 168 1.74 -8.04 5.43
C THR A 168 2.60 -8.89 6.33
N ARG A 169 2.71 -8.58 7.63
CA ARG A 169 3.56 -9.29 8.59
C ARG A 169 3.32 -10.79 8.57
N LEU A 170 2.05 -11.21 8.57
CA LEU A 170 1.64 -12.61 8.49
C LEU A 170 2.24 -13.33 7.27
N PHE A 171 2.32 -12.66 6.12
CA PHE A 171 2.90 -13.24 4.90
C PHE A 171 4.43 -13.23 4.93
N ARG A 172 5.05 -12.25 5.59
CA ARG A 172 6.50 -12.20 5.78
C ARG A 172 6.99 -13.31 6.72
N GLU A 173 6.32 -13.48 7.86
CA GLU A 173 6.61 -14.53 8.84
C GLU A 173 6.44 -15.95 8.30
N THR A 174 5.66 -16.11 7.22
CA THR A 174 5.39 -17.41 6.60
C THR A 174 6.06 -17.57 5.25
N GLU A 175 7.01 -16.68 4.92
CA GLU A 175 7.76 -16.68 3.64
C GLU A 175 6.87 -16.62 2.39
N THR A 176 5.64 -16.11 2.53
CA THR A 176 4.64 -16.00 1.47
C THR A 176 4.48 -14.58 0.91
N TRP A 177 5.44 -13.69 1.20
CA TRP A 177 5.48 -12.35 0.62
C TRP A 177 5.61 -12.37 -0.91
N GLY A 178 6.52 -13.18 -1.46
CA GLY A 178 6.67 -13.35 -2.92
C GLY A 178 5.39 -13.87 -3.61
N PRO A 179 4.77 -14.96 -3.10
CA PRO A 179 3.45 -15.39 -3.54
C PRO A 179 2.38 -14.29 -3.47
N LEU A 180 2.30 -13.52 -2.38
CA LEU A 180 1.35 -12.41 -2.27
C LEU A 180 1.61 -11.34 -3.32
N GLN A 181 2.88 -10.94 -3.54
CA GLN A 181 3.24 -9.97 -4.58
C GLN A 181 2.85 -10.45 -5.97
N ARG A 182 3.04 -11.75 -6.28
CA ARG A 182 2.58 -12.32 -7.54
C ARG A 182 1.07 -12.21 -7.70
N LEU A 183 0.27 -12.53 -6.67
CA LEU A 183 -1.19 -12.32 -6.72
C LEU A 183 -1.52 -10.84 -7.01
N MET A 184 -0.90 -9.92 -6.25
CA MET A 184 -1.09 -8.48 -6.41
C MET A 184 -0.67 -7.94 -7.79
N LEU A 185 0.23 -8.63 -8.49
CA LEU A 185 0.65 -8.27 -9.85
C LEU A 185 -0.26 -8.87 -10.93
N SER A 186 -0.59 -10.15 -10.83
CA SER A 186 -1.19 -10.92 -11.94
C SER A 186 -2.69 -11.13 -11.83
N GLU A 187 -3.26 -11.22 -10.62
CA GLU A 187 -4.68 -11.53 -10.46
C GLU A 187 -5.55 -10.33 -10.86
N PRO A 188 -6.61 -10.51 -11.65
CA PRO A 188 -7.61 -9.47 -11.88
C PRO A 188 -8.18 -8.89 -10.58
N LEU A 189 -8.52 -7.59 -10.56
CA LEU A 189 -9.01 -6.93 -9.35
C LEU A 189 -10.28 -7.59 -8.79
N ALA A 190 -11.13 -8.13 -9.66
CA ALA A 190 -12.35 -8.83 -9.27
C ALA A 190 -12.09 -10.12 -8.46
N THR A 191 -10.98 -10.83 -8.72
CA THR A 191 -10.64 -12.10 -8.06
C THR A 191 -9.58 -11.94 -6.97
N LEU A 192 -8.77 -10.88 -7.04
CA LEU A 192 -7.67 -10.61 -6.11
C LEU A 192 -8.08 -10.64 -4.63
N PRO A 193 -9.21 -10.04 -4.18
CA PRO A 193 -9.65 -10.13 -2.79
C PRO A 193 -9.82 -11.58 -2.29
N ALA A 194 -10.47 -12.42 -3.11
CA ALA A 194 -10.69 -13.83 -2.79
C ALA A 194 -9.39 -14.62 -2.77
N ALA A 195 -8.47 -14.34 -3.71
CA ALA A 195 -7.16 -14.96 -3.78
C ALA A 195 -6.29 -14.64 -2.54
N ILE A 196 -6.23 -13.37 -2.13
CA ILE A 196 -5.51 -12.95 -0.91
C ILE A 196 -6.14 -13.60 0.33
N ALA A 197 -7.47 -13.62 0.42
CA ALA A 197 -8.15 -14.29 1.53
C ALA A 197 -7.86 -15.80 1.56
N GLY A 198 -7.75 -16.44 0.38
CA GLY A 198 -7.34 -17.83 0.21
C GLY A 198 -5.93 -18.08 0.73
N LEU A 199 -4.94 -17.30 0.27
CA LEU A 199 -3.55 -17.39 0.74
C LEU A 199 -3.46 -17.19 2.25
N ARG A 200 -4.12 -16.15 2.79
CA ARG A 200 -4.20 -15.91 4.24
C ARG A 200 -4.74 -17.14 4.96
N ARG A 201 -5.81 -17.76 4.46
CA ARG A 201 -6.39 -18.93 5.11
C ARG A 201 -5.39 -20.08 5.22
N GLN A 202 -4.58 -20.30 4.20
CA GLN A 202 -3.56 -21.36 4.15
C GLN A 202 -2.42 -21.11 5.15
N VAL A 203 -1.98 -19.85 5.29
CA VAL A 203 -0.76 -19.54 6.03
C VAL A 203 -1.00 -19.04 7.47
N ARG A 204 -2.21 -18.58 7.82
CA ARG A 204 -2.45 -17.92 9.12
C ARG A 204 -2.05 -18.75 10.34
N ARG A 205 -2.28 -20.06 10.32
CA ARG A 205 -1.91 -20.96 11.43
C ARG A 205 -0.40 -21.20 11.54
N LYS A 206 0.38 -20.80 10.53
CA LYS A 206 1.83 -20.90 10.49
C LYS A 206 2.53 -19.62 10.98
N SER A 207 1.79 -18.52 11.18
CA SER A 207 2.36 -17.26 11.66
C SER A 207 2.48 -17.26 13.18
N PRO A 208 3.68 -17.01 13.75
CA PRO A 208 3.86 -16.86 15.19
C PRO A 208 3.01 -15.72 15.77
N SER A 209 2.94 -14.57 15.08
CA SER A 209 2.13 -13.44 15.55
C SER A 209 0.64 -13.76 15.59
N TYR A 210 0.15 -14.51 14.61
CA TYR A 210 -1.24 -14.99 14.62
C TYR A 210 -1.48 -15.97 15.77
N ALA A 211 -0.55 -16.90 16.01
CA ALA A 211 -0.65 -17.88 17.09
C ALA A 211 -0.77 -17.20 18.47
N VAL A 212 0.16 -16.28 18.75
CA VAL A 212 0.17 -15.48 20.00
C VAL A 212 -1.14 -14.72 20.19
N LYS A 213 -1.62 -13.99 19.17
CA LYS A 213 -2.83 -13.17 19.26
C LYS A 213 -4.13 -13.97 19.37
N THR A 214 -4.13 -15.23 18.95
CA THR A 214 -5.32 -16.11 18.97
C THR A 214 -5.29 -17.19 20.05
N GLY A 215 -4.19 -17.29 20.82
CA GLY A 215 -3.99 -18.37 21.79
C GLY A 215 -3.90 -19.76 21.14
N SER A 216 -3.62 -19.83 19.84
CA SER A 216 -3.41 -21.12 19.16
C SER A 216 -1.97 -21.60 19.36
N ALA A 217 -1.77 -22.91 19.43
CA ALA A 217 -0.44 -23.49 19.60
C ALA A 217 0.47 -22.98 18.48
N SER A 218 1.61 -22.38 18.85
CA SER A 218 2.58 -21.91 17.87
C SER A 218 3.08 -23.12 17.07
N PRO A 219 3.13 -23.03 15.73
CA PRO A 219 3.79 -24.05 14.91
C PRO A 219 5.24 -24.20 15.39
N ARG A 220 5.66 -25.44 15.60
CA ARG A 220 7.07 -25.81 15.83
C ARG A 220 7.84 -25.77 14.52
#